data_AF-A0A497JHQ8-F1
#
_entry.id   AF-A0A497JHQ8-F1
#
_cell.length_a   1.000
_cell.length_b   1.000
_cell.length_c   1.000
_cell.angle_alpha   90.00
_cell.angle_beta   90.00
_cell.angle_gamma   90.00
#
_symmetry.space_group_name_H-M   'P 1'
#
loop_
_entity.id
_entity.type
_entity.pdbx_description
1 polymer ?
#
loop_
_entity_poly.entity_id
_entity_poly.type
_entity_poly.pdbx_seq_one_letter_code
_entity_poly.pdbx_strand_id
1 'polypeptide(L)'
;MVEKREVSLGLGSSWIFFAILAFILAYFQYGFSVNAGLGMILIALALDVLSLLGLIPFIGFIIYYLVAVYWLLPQALNFVQLGWSWTVDLFLYLNLIFAFIMTVFSSYFAYEVIS
;
A
#
# COMPACT_ATOMS: atom_id res chain seq x y z
N MET A 1 -18.41 34.41 -12.12
CA MET A 1 -17.11 33.72 -12.22
C MET A 1 -16.99 32.82 -11.01
N VAL A 2 -17.19 31.51 -11.17
CA VAL A 2 -17.05 30.55 -10.07
C VAL A 2 -15.59 30.09 -10.08
N GLU A 3 -14.86 30.50 -9.06
CA GLU A 3 -13.47 30.12 -8.81
C GLU A 3 -13.42 28.60 -8.60
N LYS A 4 -12.97 27.86 -9.63
CA LYS A 4 -12.57 26.47 -9.48
C LYS A 4 -11.32 26.44 -8.60
N ARG A 5 -11.49 26.38 -7.27
CA ARG A 5 -10.40 26.04 -6.37
C ARG A 5 -10.02 24.60 -6.65
N GLU A 6 -8.91 24.43 -7.36
CA GLU A 6 -8.23 23.16 -7.50
C GLU A 6 -7.88 22.66 -6.08
N VAL A 7 -8.57 21.61 -5.64
CA VAL A 7 -8.17 20.83 -4.48
C VAL A 7 -6.96 19.98 -4.92
N SER A 8 -5.82 20.63 -5.16
CA SER A 8 -4.59 19.98 -5.65
C SER A 8 -3.63 19.57 -4.52
N LEU A 9 -4.04 19.66 -3.25
CA LEU A 9 -3.11 19.67 -2.11
C LEU A 9 -3.23 18.52 -1.08
N GLY A 10 -3.90 17.41 -1.40
CA GLY A 10 -4.08 16.31 -0.42
C GLY A 10 -3.32 15.01 -0.69
N LEU A 11 -3.25 14.59 -1.96
CA LEU A 11 -2.84 13.22 -2.28
C LEU A 11 -1.31 13.05 -2.33
N GLY A 12 -0.60 14.00 -2.94
CA GLY A 12 0.86 13.97 -3.01
C GLY A 12 1.53 14.13 -1.64
N SER A 13 0.99 14.99 -0.77
CA SER A 13 1.51 15.21 0.58
C SER A 13 1.32 13.99 1.49
N SER A 14 0.20 13.28 1.36
CA SER A 14 -0.08 12.06 2.15
C SER A 14 0.87 10.92 1.80
N TRP A 15 1.12 10.69 0.51
CA TRP A 15 2.05 9.63 0.08
C TRP A 15 3.48 9.91 0.52
N ILE A 16 3.94 11.16 0.39
CA ILE A 16 5.27 11.57 0.85
C ILE A 16 5.43 11.31 2.35
N PHE A 17 4.39 11.57 3.16
CA PHE A 17 4.41 11.26 4.58
C PHE A 17 4.60 9.76 4.85
N PHE A 18 3.86 8.88 4.16
CA PHE A 18 4.01 7.43 4.31
C PHE A 18 5.36 6.91 3.84
N ALA A 19 5.94 7.48 2.77
CA ALA A 19 7.27 7.14 2.30
C ALA A 19 8.35 7.53 3.31
N ILE A 20 8.26 8.72 3.91
CA ILE A 20 9.17 9.16 4.97
C ILE A 20 9.03 8.25 6.20
N LEU A 21 7.80 7.90 6.58
CA LEU A 21 7.56 6.98 7.70
C LEU A 21 8.16 5.59 7.43
N ALA A 22 7.97 5.04 6.22
CA ALA A 22 8.54 3.77 5.80
C ALA A 22 10.07 3.77 5.93
N PHE A 23 10.69 4.86 5.46
CA PHE A 23 12.14 5.04 5.53
C PHE A 23 12.63 5.08 6.98
N ILE A 24 12.04 5.92 7.82
CA ILE A 24 12.49 6.11 9.21
C ILE A 24 12.36 4.80 9.99
N LEU A 25 11.21 4.14 9.90
CA LEU A 25 10.97 2.90 10.64
C LEU A 25 11.94 1.79 10.21
N ALA A 26 12.14 1.62 8.90
CA ALA A 26 13.09 0.64 8.39
C ALA A 26 14.54 0.99 8.71
N TYR A 27 14.91 2.27 8.66
CA TYR A 27 16.26 2.73 9.01
C TYR A 27 16.63 2.30 10.43
N PHE A 28 15.74 2.50 11.41
CA PHE A 28 15.98 2.05 12.78
C PHE A 28 15.86 0.52 12.93
N GLN A 29 14.87 -0.10 12.29
CA GLN A 29 14.61 -1.55 12.40
C GLN A 29 15.77 -2.41 11.86
N TYR A 30 16.42 -1.97 10.79
CA TYR A 30 17.49 -2.71 10.12
C TYR A 30 18.89 -2.14 10.41
N GLY A 31 19.08 -1.58 11.61
CA GLY A 31 20.42 -1.25 12.14
C GLY A 31 21.05 0.00 11.51
N PHE A 32 20.30 1.08 11.36
CA PHE A 32 20.77 2.37 10.81
C PHE A 32 21.24 2.28 9.35
N SER A 33 20.61 1.41 8.56
CA SER A 33 20.93 1.20 7.16
C SER A 33 20.06 2.07 6.23
N VAL A 34 20.69 2.98 5.49
CA VAL A 34 20.02 3.78 4.46
C VAL A 34 19.44 2.90 3.36
N ASN A 35 20.16 1.84 2.98
CA ASN A 35 19.70 0.88 1.96
C ASN A 35 18.40 0.19 2.40
N ALA A 36 18.27 -0.13 3.69
CA ALA A 36 17.06 -0.71 4.22
C ALA A 36 15.88 0.27 4.23
N GLY A 37 16.13 1.54 4.54
CA GLY A 37 15.15 2.61 4.43
C GLY A 37 14.61 2.75 3.00
N LEU A 38 15.50 2.78 2.00
CA LEU A 38 15.13 2.83 0.58
C LEU A 38 14.39 1.55 0.14
N GLY A 39 14.85 0.38 0.57
CA GLY A 39 14.20 -0.90 0.29
C GLY A 39 12.77 -0.94 0.83
N MET A 40 12.53 -0.39 2.02
CA MET A 40 11.19 -0.32 2.58
C MET A 40 10.27 0.65 1.84
N ILE A 41 10.79 1.78 1.34
CA ILE A 41 10.01 2.65 0.44
C ILE A 41 9.56 1.88 -0.80
N LEU A 42 10.44 1.09 -1.41
CA LEU A 42 10.11 0.30 -2.59
C LEU A 42 9.04 -0.76 -2.28
N ILE A 43 9.14 -1.45 -1.14
CA ILE A 43 8.13 -2.40 -0.68
C ILE A 43 6.79 -1.70 -0.46
N ALA A 44 6.78 -0.55 0.23
CA ALA A 44 5.57 0.22 0.49
C ALA A 44 4.89 0.67 -0.81
N LEU A 45 5.66 1.16 -1.78
CA LEU A 45 5.16 1.51 -3.10
C LEU A 45 4.56 0.29 -3.83
N ALA A 46 5.23 -0.86 -3.78
CA ALA A 46 4.75 -2.07 -4.44
C ALA A 46 3.42 -2.57 -3.82
N LEU A 47 3.28 -2.51 -2.49
CA LEU A 47 2.04 -2.83 -1.80
C LEU A 47 0.92 -1.84 -2.14
N ASP A 48 1.24 -0.54 -2.26
CA ASP A 48 0.29 0.51 -2.61
C ASP A 48 -0.27 0.31 -4.03
N VAL A 49 0.59 0.00 -5.00
CA VAL A 49 0.16 -0.37 -6.36
C VAL A 49 -0.66 -1.66 -6.35
N LEU A 50 -0.25 -2.67 -5.56
CA LEU A 50 -1.00 -3.92 -5.46
C LEU A 50 -2.38 -3.72 -4.85
N SER A 51 -2.56 -2.73 -3.96
CA SER A 51 -3.83 -2.42 -3.31
C SER A 51 -4.96 -2.07 -4.31
N LEU A 52 -4.60 -1.67 -5.53
CA LEU A 52 -5.53 -1.46 -6.65
C LEU A 52 -6.30 -2.73 -7.05
N LEU A 53 -5.82 -3.92 -6.68
CA LEU A 53 -6.60 -5.17 -6.80
C LEU A 53 -7.91 -5.12 -6.00
N GLY A 54 -8.00 -4.25 -4.99
CA GLY A 54 -9.24 -3.93 -4.30
C GLY A 54 -10.33 -3.34 -5.21
N LEU A 55 -10.00 -2.89 -6.42
CA LEU A 55 -11.02 -2.49 -7.40
C LEU A 55 -11.84 -3.66 -7.95
N ILE A 56 -11.39 -4.91 -7.76
CA ILE A 56 -12.15 -6.10 -8.12
C ILE A 56 -13.29 -6.28 -7.10
N PRO A 57 -14.56 -6.22 -7.53
CA PRO A 57 -15.71 -6.36 -6.64
C PRO A 57 -15.70 -7.70 -5.88
N PHE A 58 -16.23 -7.67 -4.66
CA PHE A 58 -16.46 -8.77 -3.73
C PHE A 58 -15.21 -9.47 -3.18
N ILE A 59 -14.21 -9.72 -4.01
CA ILE A 59 -13.06 -10.58 -3.69
C ILE A 59 -11.70 -9.89 -3.77
N GLY A 60 -11.64 -8.62 -4.21
CA GLY A 60 -10.40 -7.87 -4.41
C GLY A 60 -9.47 -7.89 -3.20
N PHE A 61 -10.00 -7.70 -1.98
CA PHE A 61 -9.20 -7.73 -0.75
C PHE A 61 -8.55 -9.10 -0.47
N ILE A 62 -9.23 -10.21 -0.80
CA ILE A 62 -8.71 -11.57 -0.61
C ILE A 62 -7.56 -11.80 -1.60
N ILE A 63 -7.78 -11.43 -2.86
CA ILE A 63 -6.76 -11.55 -3.90
C ILE A 63 -5.54 -10.72 -3.52
N TYR A 64 -5.74 -9.46 -3.09
CA TYR A 64 -4.66 -8.61 -2.59
C TYR A 64 -3.88 -9.30 -1.48
N TYR A 65 -4.54 -9.83 -0.45
CA TYR A 65 -3.86 -10.47 0.69
C TYR A 65 -3.02 -11.67 0.24
N LEU A 66 -3.60 -12.55 -0.59
CA LEU A 66 -2.90 -13.74 -1.08
C LEU A 66 -1.69 -13.37 -1.94
N VAL A 67 -1.87 -12.44 -2.88
CA VAL A 67 -0.77 -12.01 -3.76
C VAL A 67 0.30 -11.25 -2.97
N ALA A 68 -0.08 -10.42 -2.00
CA ALA A 68 0.85 -9.68 -1.16
C ALA A 68 1.73 -10.63 -0.34
N VAL A 69 1.12 -11.57 0.38
CA VAL A 69 1.82 -12.44 1.34
C VAL A 69 2.59 -13.56 0.65
N TYR A 70 1.99 -14.24 -0.33
CA TYR A 70 2.58 -15.45 -0.90
C TYR A 70 3.46 -15.19 -2.13
N TRP A 71 3.35 -14.01 -2.76
CA TRP A 71 4.06 -13.72 -3.99
C TRP A 71 4.91 -12.44 -3.92
N LEU A 72 4.29 -11.29 -3.66
CA LEU A 72 4.97 -10.00 -3.72
C LEU A 72 5.99 -9.81 -2.60
N LEU A 73 5.59 -9.95 -1.34
CA LEU A 73 6.46 -9.69 -0.20
C LEU A 73 7.68 -10.62 -0.15
N PRO A 74 7.56 -11.94 -0.35
CA PRO A 74 8.74 -12.81 -0.40
C PRO A 74 9.74 -12.39 -1.48
N GLN A 75 9.27 -11.97 -2.66
CA GLN A 75 10.14 -11.52 -3.73
C GLN A 75 10.76 -10.15 -3.44
N ALA A 76 9.95 -9.20 -2.97
CA ALA A 76 10.41 -7.86 -2.67
C ALA A 76 11.45 -7.88 -1.55
N LEU A 77 11.20 -8.61 -0.46
CA LEU A 77 12.12 -8.78 0.66
C LEU A 77 13.45 -9.42 0.23
N ASN A 78 13.40 -10.47 -0.59
CA ASN A 78 14.61 -11.08 -1.14
C ASN A 78 15.39 -10.12 -2.05
N PHE A 79 14.69 -9.33 -2.88
CA PHE A 79 15.31 -8.35 -3.78
C PHE A 79 16.04 -7.24 -3.02
N VAL A 80 15.43 -6.70 -1.96
CA VAL A 80 16.03 -5.65 -1.13
C VAL A 80 16.92 -6.19 0.00
N GLN A 81 17.08 -7.51 0.09
CA GLN A 81 17.83 -8.21 1.14
C GLN A 81 17.38 -7.85 2.57
N LEU A 82 16.07 -7.70 2.77
CA LEU A 82 15.47 -7.43 4.07
C LEU A 82 14.74 -8.68 4.59
N GLY A 83 14.81 -8.88 5.91
CA GLY A 83 14.01 -9.91 6.58
C GLY A 83 12.57 -9.48 6.79
N TRP A 84 11.68 -10.44 7.03
CA TRP A 84 10.33 -10.13 7.51
C TRP A 84 10.42 -9.43 8.89
N SER A 85 9.64 -8.38 9.09
CA SER A 85 9.61 -7.64 10.35
C SER A 85 8.26 -7.00 10.61
N TRP A 86 8.03 -6.54 11.84
CA TRP A 86 6.79 -5.86 12.21
C TRP A 86 6.54 -4.59 11.38
N THR A 87 7.60 -3.94 10.87
CA THR A 87 7.45 -2.80 9.95
C THR A 87 6.84 -3.25 8.63
N VAL A 88 7.24 -4.41 8.11
CA VAL A 88 6.63 -5.01 6.91
C VAL A 88 5.16 -5.33 7.16
N ASP A 89 4.86 -5.94 8.31
CA ASP A 89 3.48 -6.25 8.71
C ASP A 89 2.61 -4.99 8.79
N LEU A 90 3.13 -3.91 9.39
CA LEU A 90 2.42 -2.63 9.49
C LEU A 90 2.01 -2.12 8.10
N PHE A 91 2.95 -2.09 7.15
CA PHE A 91 2.64 -1.62 5.79
C PHE A 91 1.72 -2.58 5.03
N LEU A 92 1.85 -3.89 5.23
CA LEU A 92 0.92 -4.87 4.68
C LEU A 92 -0.52 -4.61 5.17
N TYR A 93 -0.72 -4.44 6.47
CA TYR A 93 -2.04 -4.24 7.06
C TYR A 93 -2.66 -2.88 6.69
N LEU A 94 -1.87 -1.81 6.64
CA LEU A 94 -2.36 -0.51 6.19
C LEU A 94 -2.89 -0.58 4.75
N ASN A 95 -2.14 -1.21 3.86
CA ASN A 95 -2.57 -1.41 2.47
C ASN A 95 -3.72 -2.42 2.35
N LEU A 96 -3.79 -3.42 3.23
CA LEU A 96 -4.92 -4.36 3.30
C LEU A 96 -6.23 -3.65 3.65
N ILE A 97 -6.21 -2.74 4.63
CA ILE A 97 -7.37 -1.92 4.99
C ILE A 97 -7.80 -1.06 3.80
N PHE A 98 -6.84 -0.44 3.11
CA PHE A 98 -7.14 0.34 1.92
C PHE A 98 -7.76 -0.52 0.81
N ALA A 99 -7.18 -1.68 0.49
CA ALA A 99 -7.72 -2.62 -0.48
C ALA A 99 -9.13 -3.11 -0.10
N PHE A 100 -9.39 -3.33 1.20
CA PHE A 100 -10.71 -3.68 1.70
C PHE A 100 -11.74 -2.56 1.45
N ILE A 101 -11.41 -1.32 1.80
CA ILE A 101 -12.27 -0.15 1.54
C ILE A 101 -12.59 -0.05 0.04
N MET A 102 -11.57 -0.16 -0.81
CA MET A 102 -11.72 -0.15 -2.27
C MET A 102 -12.62 -1.28 -2.77
N THR A 103 -12.52 -2.48 -2.17
CA THR A 103 -13.37 -3.64 -2.50
C THR A 103 -14.82 -3.39 -2.13
N VAL A 104 -15.09 -2.80 -0.96
CA VAL A 104 -16.45 -2.47 -0.55
C VAL A 104 -17.06 -1.45 -1.50
N PHE A 105 -16.33 -0.38 -1.82
CA PHE A 105 -16.80 0.64 -2.77
C PHE A 105 -17.06 0.05 -4.16
N SER A 106 -16.12 -0.73 -4.71
CA SER A 106 -16.29 -1.34 -6.04
C SER A 106 -17.45 -2.32 -6.08
N SER A 107 -17.68 -3.07 -5.00
CA SER A 107 -18.83 -3.97 -4.85
C SER A 107 -20.16 -3.22 -4.84
N TYR A 108 -20.21 -2.07 -4.14
CA TYR A 108 -21.40 -1.24 -4.10
C TYR A 108 -21.77 -0.71 -5.49
N PHE A 109 -20.80 -0.14 -6.21
CA PHE A 109 -21.02 0.32 -7.59
C PHE A 109 -21.43 -0.83 -8.53
N ALA A 110 -20.77 -1.99 -8.42
CA ALA A 110 -21.13 -3.15 -9.22
C ALA A 110 -22.58 -3.60 -8.95
N TYR A 111 -23.04 -3.54 -7.70
CA TYR A 111 -24.41 -3.86 -7.33
C TYR A 111 -25.41 -2.85 -7.93
N GLU A 112 -25.16 -1.54 -7.82
CA GLU A 112 -26.03 -0.50 -8.40
C GLU A 112 -26.16 -0.59 -9.93
N VAL A 113 -25.12 -1.05 -10.63
CA VAL A 113 -25.15 -1.20 -12.09
C VAL A 113 -26.00 -2.39 -12.53
N ILE A 114 -26.15 -3.41 -11.68
CA ILE A 114 -26.84 -4.66 -12.00
C ILE A 114 -28.32 -4.63 -11.54
N SER A 115 -28.65 -3.79 -10.55
CA SER A 115 -30.02 -3.58 -10.03
C SER A 115 -30.87 -2.66 -10.91
#